data_AF-K1Y8E0-F1
#
_entry.id   AF-K1Y8E0-F1
#
_cell.length_a   1.000
_cell.length_b   1.000
_cell.length_c   1.000
_cell.angle_alpha   90.00
_cell.angle_beta   90.00
_cell.angle_gamma   90.00
#
_symmetry.space_group_name_H-M   'P 1'
#
loop_
_entity.id
_entity.type
_entity.pdbx_description
1 polymer ?
#
loop_
_entity_poly.entity_id
_entity_poly.type
_entity_poly.pdbx_seq_one_letter_code
_entity_poly.pdbx_strand_id
1 'polypeptide(L)'
;MIQEHKRRLRKKGRNRKSPGGISLTRLAGFAVLFLLLAASVCVAGYVIFFRTVFAQEILPAIKSAIVFEEPNPPVHTEPAGPKEPVAAGVPAEPVVEPVAEHDIAKKPDLPKVAIIIDDMGWDEAIGEQLLNFPIELTYSFLPFAPHTKKLENLAFLAGKTVFLHLPLQPKGSTYNPGPGALYLHDPPEMQRAKFTKCLQEVPHAMGVNNHMGSSFTEDEPAMTNLIHEMKERSLVFVDSVTTSGSIAWQVAQAAPIKSARRSIFLDNTLDEEKICNQLGKLVQIAERQGWAIGIGHPHRVTVDAIANCGEKYRTRVQYVGVAELL
;
A
#
# COMPACT_ATOMS: atom_id res chain seq x y z
N MET A 1 -5.20 -75.48 39.92
CA MET A 1 -5.94 -75.97 41.10
C MET A 1 -7.23 -75.17 41.20
N ILE A 2 -8.37 -75.81 40.91
CA ILE A 2 -9.44 -76.19 41.86
C ILE A 2 -10.22 -74.94 42.31
N GLN A 3 -11.33 -74.60 41.64
CA GLN A 3 -12.70 -75.14 41.72
C GLN A 3 -13.59 -74.43 42.77
N GLU A 4 -14.80 -74.07 42.30
CA GLU A 4 -16.08 -74.19 43.01
C GLU A 4 -16.36 -73.26 44.22
N HIS A 5 -17.60 -72.89 44.58
CA HIS A 5 -18.90 -73.49 44.33
C HIS A 5 -20.05 -72.47 44.55
N LYS A 6 -21.18 -72.74 43.87
CA LYS A 6 -22.61 -72.65 44.28
C LYS A 6 -22.94 -72.13 45.70
N ARG A 7 -24.10 -71.56 46.04
CA ARG A 7 -25.44 -71.42 45.41
C ARG A 7 -26.27 -70.48 46.31
N ARG A 8 -27.13 -69.68 45.67
CA ARG A 8 -28.53 -69.29 45.99
C ARG A 8 -28.96 -69.14 47.46
N LEU A 9 -29.76 -68.09 47.72
CA LEU A 9 -31.12 -68.18 48.26
C LEU A 9 -31.93 -66.91 47.92
N ARG A 10 -33.21 -67.07 47.57
CA ARG A 10 -34.15 -66.01 47.09
C ARG A 10 -35.12 -65.64 48.21
N LYS A 11 -35.39 -64.35 48.43
CA LYS A 11 -36.48 -63.85 49.31
C LYS A 11 -37.36 -62.83 48.57
N LYS A 12 -38.67 -62.92 48.82
CA LYS A 12 -39.80 -62.34 48.08
C LYS A 12 -40.02 -60.86 48.44
N GLY A 13 -40.37 -60.04 47.44
CA GLY A 13 -40.40 -58.58 47.50
C GLY A 13 -41.67 -57.94 48.08
N ARG A 14 -41.54 -56.64 48.35
CA ARG A 14 -42.59 -55.72 48.78
C ARG A 14 -42.51 -54.49 47.88
N ASN A 15 -43.60 -54.16 47.18
CA ASN A 15 -43.64 -53.15 46.13
C ASN A 15 -43.90 -51.74 46.73
N ARG A 16 -43.02 -50.76 46.47
CA ARG A 16 -43.20 -49.33 46.81
C ARG A 16 -43.30 -48.53 45.50
N LYS A 17 -44.36 -47.73 45.35
CA LYS A 17 -44.50 -46.76 44.24
C LYS A 17 -43.46 -45.63 44.41
N SER A 18 -42.70 -45.32 43.36
CA SER A 18 -41.69 -44.25 43.34
C SER A 18 -42.30 -42.89 42.97
N PRO A 19 -41.68 -41.76 43.35
CA PRO A 19 -42.18 -40.42 43.02
C PRO A 19 -41.95 -40.10 41.53
N GLY A 20 -42.84 -39.28 40.96
CA GLY A 20 -42.83 -38.90 39.54
C GLY A 20 -41.56 -38.16 39.14
N GLY A 21 -40.71 -38.83 38.36
CA GLY A 21 -39.53 -38.23 37.74
C GLY A 21 -39.92 -37.31 36.57
N ILE A 22 -39.15 -36.23 36.40
CA ILE A 22 -39.23 -35.35 35.22
C ILE A 22 -39.03 -36.20 33.97
N SER A 23 -39.93 -36.12 33.00
CA SER A 23 -39.85 -36.94 31.79
C SER A 23 -38.58 -36.62 31.00
N LEU A 24 -37.96 -37.66 30.44
CA LEU A 24 -36.73 -37.56 29.64
C LEU A 24 -36.85 -36.51 28.52
N THR A 25 -38.06 -36.32 27.98
CA THR A 25 -38.39 -35.33 26.96
C THR A 25 -38.28 -33.88 27.44
N ARG A 26 -38.68 -33.58 28.69
CA ARG A 26 -38.51 -32.25 29.28
C ARG A 26 -37.04 -31.95 29.57
N LEU A 27 -36.30 -32.95 30.06
CA LEU A 27 -34.87 -32.83 30.30
C LEU A 27 -34.09 -32.57 28.99
N ALA A 28 -34.46 -33.26 27.91
CA ALA A 28 -33.91 -33.02 26.58
C ALA A 28 -34.24 -31.60 26.05
N GLY A 29 -35.47 -31.13 26.25
CA GLY A 29 -35.85 -29.76 25.89
C GLY A 29 -35.03 -28.69 26.61
N PHE A 30 -34.79 -28.85 27.91
CA PHE A 30 -33.91 -27.95 28.67
C PHE A 30 -32.45 -28.00 28.20
N ALA A 31 -31.94 -29.17 27.83
CA ALA A 31 -30.59 -29.31 27.31
C ALA A 31 -30.42 -28.57 25.97
N VAL A 32 -31.39 -28.70 25.06
CA VAL A 32 -31.36 -27.97 23.77
C VAL A 32 -31.43 -26.46 23.98
N LEU A 33 -32.31 -25.99 24.87
CA LEU A 33 -32.42 -24.55 25.16
C LEU A 33 -31.14 -23.99 25.78
N PHE A 34 -30.50 -24.76 26.67
CA PHE A 34 -29.21 -24.39 27.27
C PHE A 34 -28.10 -24.30 26.22
N LEU A 35 -28.02 -25.25 25.29
CA LEU A 35 -27.04 -25.22 24.21
C LEU A 35 -27.25 -24.01 23.29
N LEU A 36 -28.49 -23.67 22.94
CA LEU A 36 -28.81 -22.50 22.13
C LEU A 36 -28.43 -21.20 22.85
N LEU A 37 -28.70 -21.10 24.15
CA LEU A 37 -28.30 -19.94 24.95
C LEU A 37 -26.77 -19.81 25.02
N ALA A 38 -26.06 -20.91 25.28
CA ALA A 38 -24.60 -20.92 25.32
C ALA A 38 -23.99 -20.51 23.97
N ALA A 39 -24.51 -21.02 22.86
CA ALA A 39 -24.08 -20.63 21.53
C ALA A 39 -24.32 -19.13 21.27
N SER A 40 -25.49 -18.60 21.65
CA SER A 40 -25.82 -17.18 21.53
C SER A 40 -24.85 -16.28 22.32
N VAL A 41 -24.55 -16.65 23.57
CA VAL A 41 -23.59 -15.92 24.42
C VAL A 41 -22.18 -15.96 23.82
N CYS A 42 -21.74 -17.11 23.29
CA CYS A 42 -20.45 -17.22 22.60
C CYS A 42 -20.38 -16.34 21.36
N VAL A 43 -21.45 -16.29 20.55
CA VAL A 43 -21.51 -15.42 19.35
C VAL A 43 -21.48 -13.95 19.74
N ALA A 44 -22.27 -13.54 20.74
CA ALA A 44 -22.26 -12.17 21.25
C ALA A 44 -20.88 -11.79 21.81
N GLY A 45 -20.26 -12.69 22.60
CA GLY A 45 -18.91 -12.50 23.13
C GLY A 45 -17.86 -12.38 22.02
N TYR A 46 -17.96 -13.20 20.97
CA TYR A 46 -17.10 -13.12 19.79
C TYR A 46 -17.25 -11.80 19.04
N VAL A 47 -18.49 -11.35 18.80
CA VAL A 47 -18.75 -10.06 18.12
C VAL A 47 -18.24 -8.89 18.95
N ILE A 48 -18.45 -8.90 20.27
CA ILE A 48 -17.96 -7.86 21.18
C ILE A 48 -16.43 -7.86 21.16
N PHE A 49 -15.77 -9.01 21.39
CA PHE A 49 -14.31 -9.12 21.34
C PHE A 49 -13.73 -8.62 20.02
N PHE A 50 -14.34 -8.98 18.90
CA PHE A 50 -13.86 -8.56 17.57
C PHE A 50 -14.06 -7.06 17.33
N ARG A 51 -15.17 -6.47 17.81
CA ARG A 51 -15.44 -5.03 17.64
C ARG A 51 -14.69 -4.14 18.61
N THR A 52 -14.39 -4.60 19.82
CA THR A 52 -13.72 -3.78 20.85
C THR A 52 -12.25 -4.12 20.92
N VAL A 53 -11.90 -5.27 21.50
CA VAL A 53 -10.52 -5.66 21.81
C VAL A 53 -9.68 -5.80 20.53
N PHE A 54 -10.19 -6.54 19.54
CA PHE A 54 -9.43 -6.76 18.31
C PHE A 54 -9.26 -5.46 17.50
N ALA A 55 -10.32 -4.66 17.36
CA ALA A 55 -10.28 -3.43 16.57
C ALA A 55 -9.52 -2.27 17.25
N GLN A 56 -9.60 -2.15 18.57
CA GLN A 56 -9.03 -1.02 19.31
C GLN A 56 -7.62 -1.29 19.85
N GLU A 57 -7.27 -2.54 20.17
CA GLU A 57 -5.98 -2.84 20.81
C GLU A 57 -5.08 -3.68 19.90
N ILE A 58 -5.59 -4.77 19.34
CA ILE A 58 -4.75 -5.71 18.58
C ILE A 58 -4.45 -5.18 17.17
N LEU A 59 -5.43 -4.64 16.45
CA LEU A 59 -5.24 -4.17 15.09
C LEU A 59 -4.28 -2.96 15.01
N PRO A 60 -4.35 -1.95 15.90
CA PRO A 60 -3.34 -0.88 15.94
C PRO A 60 -1.96 -1.40 16.33
N ALA A 61 -1.86 -2.36 17.26
CA ALA A 61 -0.59 -2.97 17.65
C ALA A 61 0.05 -3.81 16.53
N ILE A 62 -0.75 -4.53 15.74
CA ILE A 62 -0.27 -5.23 14.54
C ILE A 62 0.15 -4.24 13.47
N LYS A 63 -0.61 -3.16 13.26
CA LYS A 63 -0.22 -2.09 12.34
C LYS A 63 1.07 -1.40 12.77
N SER A 64 1.31 -1.25 14.07
CA SER A 64 2.56 -0.67 14.57
C SER A 64 3.75 -1.61 14.55
N ALA A 65 3.52 -2.92 14.59
CA ALA A 65 4.56 -3.92 14.49
C ALA A 65 5.06 -4.15 13.05
N ILE A 66 4.26 -3.82 12.02
CA ILE A 66 4.66 -3.97 10.62
C ILE A 66 5.33 -2.68 10.15
N VAL A 67 6.62 -2.56 10.44
CA VAL A 67 7.51 -1.63 9.74
C VAL A 67 7.87 -2.31 8.42
N PHE A 68 7.43 -1.75 7.31
CA PHE A 68 7.86 -2.19 5.99
C PHE A 68 9.01 -1.28 5.58
N GLU A 69 10.23 -1.69 5.94
CA GLU A 69 11.40 -1.12 5.30
C GLU A 69 11.52 -1.76 3.93
N GLU A 70 11.44 -0.94 2.88
CA GLU A 70 11.74 -1.38 1.53
C GLU A 70 13.13 -2.03 1.52
N PRO A 71 13.30 -3.19 0.86
CA PRO A 71 14.62 -3.80 0.76
C PRO A 71 15.59 -2.84 0.08
N ASN A 72 16.88 -2.96 0.41
CA ASN A 72 17.91 -2.18 -0.28
C ASN A 72 17.74 -2.32 -1.80
N PRO A 73 17.97 -1.25 -2.58
CA PRO A 73 18.04 -1.34 -4.02
C PRO A 73 18.92 -2.53 -4.42
N PRO A 74 18.50 -3.34 -5.40
CA PRO A 74 19.24 -4.55 -5.75
C PRO A 74 20.67 -4.19 -6.19
N VAL A 75 21.66 -4.89 -5.61
CA VAL A 75 23.08 -4.71 -5.95
C VAL A 75 23.34 -5.35 -7.30
N HIS A 76 23.37 -4.55 -8.37
CA HIS A 76 23.70 -5.00 -9.72
C HIS A 76 25.14 -4.63 -10.09
N THR A 77 25.85 -5.59 -10.69
CA THR A 77 27.23 -5.43 -11.16
C THR A 77 27.24 -4.69 -12.51
N GLU A 78 28.06 -3.63 -12.61
CA GLU A 78 28.19 -2.80 -13.82
C GLU A 78 28.66 -3.59 -15.05
N PRO A 79 28.13 -3.26 -16.24
CA PRO A 79 28.91 -3.32 -17.47
C PRO A 79 29.15 -1.92 -18.08
N ALA A 80 30.34 -1.78 -18.66
CA ALA A 80 30.98 -0.57 -19.18
C ALA A 80 30.25 0.13 -20.34
N GLY A 81 30.29 1.48 -20.35
CA GLY A 81 29.93 2.32 -21.50
C GLY A 81 31.08 2.53 -22.49
N PRO A 82 31.13 3.63 -23.27
CA PRO A 82 30.05 4.51 -23.78
C PRO A 82 30.13 4.70 -25.31
N LYS A 83 29.19 5.42 -25.97
CA LYS A 83 29.44 6.44 -27.04
C LYS A 83 28.18 7.31 -27.34
N GLU A 84 28.41 8.62 -27.39
CA GLU A 84 27.58 9.69 -28.00
C GLU A 84 28.39 10.27 -29.22
N PRO A 85 27.96 11.26 -30.06
CA PRO A 85 26.93 12.30 -29.83
C PRO A 85 26.10 12.81 -31.07
N VAL A 86 25.28 13.85 -30.80
CA VAL A 86 24.96 15.10 -31.59
C VAL A 86 23.56 15.28 -32.27
N ALA A 87 22.77 16.20 -31.69
CA ALA A 87 21.99 17.38 -32.19
C ALA A 87 21.39 17.42 -33.62
N ALA A 88 20.34 18.18 -34.01
CA ALA A 88 19.32 19.07 -33.41
C ALA A 88 18.29 19.42 -34.54
N GLY A 89 17.09 19.90 -34.20
CA GLY A 89 16.24 20.66 -35.14
C GLY A 89 14.73 20.64 -34.87
N VAL A 90 14.18 21.75 -34.38
CA VAL A 90 12.73 22.09 -34.31
C VAL A 90 12.39 22.96 -35.53
N PRO A 91 11.13 22.98 -36.06
CA PRO A 91 10.20 24.05 -35.63
C PRO A 91 8.68 23.70 -35.64
N ALA A 92 7.98 24.33 -34.69
CA ALA A 92 6.66 24.99 -34.70
C ALA A 92 5.38 24.33 -35.28
N GLU A 93 4.36 24.32 -34.42
CA GLU A 93 2.93 24.02 -34.62
C GLU A 93 2.18 25.03 -35.51
N PRO A 94 0.94 24.68 -35.89
CA PRO A 94 -0.14 25.66 -35.83
C PRO A 94 -1.37 25.17 -35.05
N VAL A 95 -1.90 26.14 -34.31
CA VAL A 95 -3.12 26.21 -33.50
C VAL A 95 -4.39 25.97 -34.32
N VAL A 96 -5.36 25.23 -33.77
CA VAL A 96 -6.78 25.27 -34.17
C VAL A 96 -7.67 25.38 -32.92
N GLU A 97 -8.47 26.43 -32.89
CA GLU A 97 -9.42 26.82 -31.83
C GLU A 97 -10.75 26.03 -31.85
N PRO A 98 -11.58 26.12 -30.80
CA PRO A 98 -12.42 25.02 -30.30
C PRO A 98 -13.83 24.97 -30.91
N VAL A 99 -14.36 23.75 -31.07
CA VAL A 99 -15.77 23.52 -31.43
C VAL A 99 -16.56 23.21 -30.16
N ALA A 100 -17.66 23.95 -29.99
CA ALA A 100 -18.53 23.99 -28.83
C ALA A 100 -19.07 22.61 -28.38
N GLU A 101 -18.98 22.36 -27.07
CA GLU A 101 -19.56 21.22 -26.38
C GLU A 101 -21.10 21.25 -26.44
N HIS A 102 -21.68 20.16 -26.96
CA HIS A 102 -23.02 19.74 -26.59
C HIS A 102 -22.95 19.07 -25.21
N ASP A 103 -23.79 19.51 -24.28
CA ASP A 103 -24.04 18.87 -23.00
C ASP A 103 -24.50 17.40 -23.21
N ILE A 104 -23.54 16.48 -23.17
CA ILE A 104 -23.79 15.05 -23.04
C ILE A 104 -23.88 14.76 -21.54
N ALA A 105 -25.05 14.30 -21.10
CA ALA A 105 -25.33 13.89 -19.73
C ALA A 105 -24.14 13.17 -19.07
N LYS A 106 -23.56 13.80 -18.05
CA LYS A 106 -22.36 13.32 -17.34
C LYS A 106 -22.63 11.93 -16.77
N LYS A 107 -22.00 10.91 -17.37
CA LYS A 107 -21.88 9.57 -16.78
C LYS A 107 -21.34 9.75 -15.34
N PRO A 108 -21.87 9.04 -14.32
CA PRO A 108 -21.34 9.18 -12.97
C PRO A 108 -19.83 8.90 -13.00
N ASP A 109 -19.05 9.87 -12.51
CA ASP A 109 -17.58 9.79 -12.51
C ASP A 109 -17.19 8.53 -11.71
N LEU A 110 -16.47 7.61 -12.37
CA LEU A 110 -15.97 6.41 -11.70
C LEU A 110 -15.01 6.82 -10.57
N PRO A 111 -14.98 6.08 -9.44
CA PRO A 111 -13.98 6.31 -8.41
C PRO A 111 -12.56 6.20 -8.99
N LYS A 112 -11.65 7.06 -8.53
CA LYS A 112 -10.30 7.16 -9.09
C LYS A 112 -9.31 6.25 -8.36
N VAL A 113 -8.44 5.57 -9.10
CA VAL A 113 -7.33 4.79 -8.54
C VAL A 113 -6.04 5.31 -9.13
N ALA A 114 -5.12 5.75 -8.28
CA ALA A 114 -3.74 5.99 -8.68
C ALA A 114 -2.86 4.83 -8.20
N ILE A 115 -1.94 4.41 -9.07
CA ILE A 115 -0.90 3.45 -8.74
C ILE A 115 0.44 4.13 -8.96
N ILE A 116 1.25 4.20 -7.92
CA ILE A 116 2.65 4.64 -7.98
C ILE A 116 3.51 3.39 -8.13
N ILE A 117 4.43 3.41 -9.10
CA ILE A 117 5.50 2.45 -9.20
C ILE A 117 6.77 3.10 -8.68
N ASP A 118 7.20 2.64 -7.50
CA ASP A 118 8.44 3.05 -6.84
C ASP A 118 9.65 2.37 -7.47
N ASP A 119 10.85 2.72 -7.02
CA ASP A 119 12.13 2.15 -7.45
C ASP A 119 12.42 2.17 -8.96
N MET A 120 11.79 3.07 -9.71
CA MET A 120 12.10 3.23 -11.14
C MET A 120 13.54 3.75 -11.33
N GLY A 121 14.20 3.32 -12.41
CA GLY A 121 15.54 3.81 -12.80
C GLY A 121 16.64 2.74 -12.80
N TRP A 122 16.41 1.54 -12.25
CA TRP A 122 17.40 0.45 -12.23
C TRP A 122 17.30 -0.52 -13.41
N ASP A 123 16.09 -0.93 -13.77
CA ASP A 123 15.86 -1.87 -14.88
C ASP A 123 15.26 -1.11 -16.07
N GLU A 124 16.07 -0.91 -17.11
CA GLU A 124 15.64 -0.21 -18.33
C GLU A 124 14.49 -0.93 -19.04
N ALA A 125 14.55 -2.26 -19.15
CA ALA A 125 13.57 -3.03 -19.91
C ALA A 125 12.21 -3.04 -19.21
N ILE A 126 12.19 -3.25 -17.89
CA ILE A 126 10.96 -3.15 -17.10
C ILE A 126 10.44 -1.70 -17.10
N GLY A 127 11.34 -0.72 -17.00
CA GLY A 127 10.98 0.69 -17.06
C GLY A 127 10.25 1.05 -18.37
N GLU A 128 10.84 0.70 -19.51
CA GLU A 128 10.22 0.90 -20.83
C GLU A 128 8.90 0.12 -20.98
N GLN A 129 8.81 -1.10 -20.45
CA GLN A 129 7.57 -1.88 -20.45
C GLN A 129 6.46 -1.15 -19.67
N LEU A 130 6.76 -0.66 -18.46
CA LEU A 130 5.81 0.06 -17.60
C LEU A 130 5.34 1.38 -18.22
N LEU A 131 6.19 2.10 -18.96
CA LEU A 131 5.80 3.34 -19.65
C LEU A 131 4.76 3.10 -20.75
N ASN A 132 4.71 1.87 -21.30
CA ASN A 132 3.76 1.47 -22.34
C ASN A 132 2.50 0.79 -21.78
N PHE A 133 2.25 0.85 -20.47
CA PHE A 133 1.07 0.22 -19.86
C PHE A 133 -0.26 0.83 -20.35
N PRO A 134 -1.32 0.02 -20.47
CA PRO A 134 -2.62 0.47 -20.96
C PRO A 134 -3.38 1.31 -19.92
N ILE A 135 -2.99 1.27 -18.65
CA ILE A 135 -3.55 2.10 -17.57
C ILE A 135 -2.58 3.22 -17.21
N GLU A 136 -3.12 4.34 -16.73
CA GLU A 136 -2.29 5.45 -16.26
C GLU A 136 -1.66 5.10 -14.91
N LEU A 137 -0.36 5.35 -14.80
CA LEU A 137 0.46 5.09 -13.62
C LEU A 137 1.24 6.36 -13.25
N THR A 138 1.70 6.42 -12.00
CA THR A 138 2.72 7.37 -11.56
C THR A 138 4.05 6.66 -11.46
N TYR A 139 5.11 7.23 -12.03
CA TYR A 139 6.43 6.63 -12.09
C TYR A 139 7.35 7.38 -11.14
N SER A 140 7.75 6.72 -10.05
CA SER A 140 8.59 7.33 -9.03
C SER A 140 10.02 6.83 -9.12
N PHE A 141 10.93 7.74 -9.47
CA PHE A 141 12.31 7.42 -9.80
C PHE A 141 13.25 7.60 -8.62
N LEU A 142 14.05 6.57 -8.32
CA LEU A 142 15.18 6.73 -7.42
C LEU A 142 16.21 7.66 -8.07
N PRO A 143 16.71 8.68 -7.37
CA PRO A 143 17.75 9.53 -7.92
C PRO A 143 19.04 8.72 -8.08
N PHE A 144 19.81 9.04 -9.13
CA PHE A 144 21.11 8.41 -9.43
C PHE A 144 21.07 6.92 -9.80
N ALA A 145 19.90 6.29 -9.99
CA ALA A 145 19.86 4.95 -10.58
C ALA A 145 20.28 5.02 -12.08
N PRO A 146 20.94 3.98 -12.64
CA PRO A 146 21.66 4.07 -13.91
C PRO A 146 20.84 4.57 -15.11
N HIS A 147 19.54 4.28 -15.13
CA HIS A 147 18.64 4.60 -16.23
C HIS A 147 17.64 5.71 -15.88
N THR A 148 17.77 6.34 -14.71
CA THR A 148 16.84 7.38 -14.22
C THR A 148 16.62 8.48 -15.23
N LYS A 149 17.70 9.16 -15.66
CA LYS A 149 17.62 10.28 -16.62
C LYS A 149 16.98 9.88 -17.95
N LYS A 150 17.27 8.67 -18.44
CA LYS A 150 16.68 8.17 -19.68
C LYS A 150 15.18 7.95 -19.49
N LEU A 151 14.80 7.16 -18.49
CA LEU A 151 13.42 6.72 -18.29
C LEU A 151 12.50 7.84 -17.81
N GLU A 152 12.96 8.75 -16.94
CA GLU A 152 12.18 9.89 -16.47
C GLU A 152 11.88 10.86 -17.61
N ASN A 153 12.87 11.11 -18.48
CA ASN A 153 12.66 11.93 -19.66
C ASN A 153 11.71 11.27 -20.67
N LEU A 154 11.80 9.94 -20.87
CA LEU A 154 10.82 9.21 -21.69
C LEU A 154 9.42 9.29 -21.11
N ALA A 155 9.27 9.17 -19.78
CA ALA A 155 8.00 9.31 -19.09
C ALA A 155 7.41 10.71 -19.29
N PHE A 156 8.22 11.75 -19.10
CA PHE A 156 7.82 13.14 -19.31
C PHE A 156 7.37 13.40 -20.75
N LEU A 157 8.16 12.99 -21.75
CA LEU A 157 7.81 13.15 -23.17
C LEU A 157 6.53 12.38 -23.56
N ALA A 158 6.24 11.28 -22.88
CA ALA A 158 5.00 10.52 -23.04
C ALA A 158 3.81 11.10 -22.24
N GLY A 159 3.98 12.24 -21.57
CA GLY A 159 2.93 12.89 -20.78
C GLY A 159 2.58 12.16 -19.49
N LYS A 160 3.46 11.29 -18.99
CA LYS A 160 3.24 10.49 -17.78
C LYS A 160 3.52 11.29 -16.52
N THR A 161 2.90 10.86 -15.42
CA THR A 161 3.13 11.47 -14.09
C THR A 161 4.48 11.01 -13.52
N VAL A 162 5.42 11.94 -13.34
CA VAL A 162 6.78 11.67 -12.83
C VAL A 162 6.93 12.16 -11.39
N PHE A 163 7.40 11.27 -10.52
CA PHE A 163 7.73 11.56 -9.13
C PHE A 163 9.22 11.30 -8.86
N LEU A 164 9.77 12.00 -7.87
CA LEU A 164 11.03 11.64 -7.24
C LEU A 164 10.76 10.67 -6.09
N HIS A 165 11.35 9.49 -6.14
CA HIS A 165 11.36 8.54 -5.03
C HIS A 165 12.55 8.88 -4.12
N LEU A 166 12.31 9.72 -3.12
CA LEU A 166 13.37 10.36 -2.35
C LEU A 166 13.95 9.41 -1.28
N PRO A 167 15.25 9.07 -1.33
CA PRO A 167 15.88 8.25 -0.31
C PRO A 167 15.95 8.97 1.03
N LEU A 168 15.36 8.36 2.06
CA LEU A 168 15.33 8.90 3.42
C LEU A 168 15.88 7.89 4.43
N GLN A 169 16.41 8.38 5.55
CA GLN A 169 16.99 7.52 6.58
C GLN A 169 16.01 6.46 7.15
N PRO A 170 16.32 5.17 7.00
CA PRO A 170 15.58 4.07 7.62
C PRO A 170 15.92 3.91 9.11
N LYS A 171 15.16 3.08 9.82
CA LYS A 171 15.54 2.54 11.13
C LYS A 171 16.49 1.36 10.93
N GLY A 172 17.53 1.29 11.76
CA GLY A 172 18.53 0.22 11.69
C GLY A 172 19.66 0.53 10.72
N SER A 173 20.89 0.20 11.14
CA SER A 173 22.12 0.54 10.42
C SER A 173 22.46 -0.39 9.25
N THR A 174 21.71 -1.47 9.07
CA THR A 174 21.92 -2.45 7.99
C THR A 174 21.27 -2.05 6.67
N TYR A 175 20.32 -1.12 6.71
CA TYR A 175 19.63 -0.63 5.53
C TYR A 175 20.43 0.52 4.91
N ASN A 176 20.52 0.48 3.58
CA ASN A 176 21.16 1.50 2.78
C ASN A 176 20.12 2.10 1.82
N PRO A 177 19.62 3.31 2.10
CA PRO A 177 18.65 3.99 1.23
C PRO A 177 19.27 4.40 -0.12
N GLY A 178 20.59 4.30 -0.28
CA GLY A 178 21.27 4.57 -1.53
C GLY A 178 21.74 6.02 -1.69
N PRO A 179 22.24 6.38 -2.88
CA PRO A 179 22.81 7.70 -3.14
C PRO A 179 21.76 8.81 -2.99
N GLY A 180 22.20 9.97 -2.50
CA GLY A 180 21.32 11.13 -2.32
C GLY A 180 20.49 11.11 -1.03
N ALA A 181 20.63 10.08 -0.19
CA ALA A 181 19.83 9.96 1.03
C ALA A 181 20.00 11.11 2.02
N LEU A 182 18.87 11.58 2.53
CA LEU A 182 18.79 12.57 3.60
C LEU A 182 18.84 11.84 4.95
N TYR A 183 19.81 12.20 5.78
CA TYR A 183 19.96 11.66 7.11
C TYR A 183 19.64 12.69 8.19
N LEU A 184 19.08 12.24 9.31
CA LEU A 184 18.73 13.10 10.44
C LEU A 184 19.95 13.77 11.09
N HIS A 185 21.13 13.16 10.97
CA HIS A 185 22.38 13.74 11.47
C HIS A 185 22.96 14.79 10.52
N ASP A 186 22.48 14.87 9.27
CA ASP A 186 22.89 15.93 8.36
C ASP A 186 22.28 17.26 8.82
N PRO A 187 23.06 18.36 8.81
CA PRO A 187 22.50 19.69 8.99
C PRO A 187 21.41 20.01 7.94
N PRO A 188 20.40 20.84 8.26
CA PRO A 188 19.30 21.15 7.34
C PRO A 188 19.75 21.68 5.96
N GLU A 189 20.81 22.47 5.91
CA GLU A 189 21.39 22.98 4.67
C GLU A 189 21.98 21.86 3.80
N MET A 190 22.53 20.81 4.41
CA MET A 190 23.04 19.65 3.70
C MET A 190 21.89 18.80 3.18
N GLN A 191 20.83 18.60 3.98
CA GLN A 191 19.62 17.90 3.52
C GLN A 191 18.99 18.63 2.32
N ARG A 192 18.85 19.96 2.38
CA ARG A 192 18.38 20.81 1.26
C ARG A 192 19.26 20.66 0.02
N ALA A 193 20.58 20.67 0.18
CA ALA A 193 21.52 20.51 -0.93
C ALA A 193 21.41 19.12 -1.58
N LYS A 194 21.27 18.05 -0.78
CA LYS A 194 21.04 16.68 -1.27
C LYS A 194 19.71 16.58 -2.01
N PHE A 195 18.62 17.10 -1.43
CA PHE A 195 17.31 17.13 -2.06
C PHE A 195 17.32 17.86 -3.41
N THR A 196 18.01 19.00 -3.48
CA THR A 196 18.18 19.75 -4.74
C THR A 196 18.94 18.94 -5.80
N LYS A 197 19.97 18.18 -5.42
CA LYS A 197 20.68 17.27 -6.34
C LYS A 197 19.79 16.12 -6.80
N CYS A 198 18.99 15.54 -5.92
CA CYS A 198 18.03 14.49 -6.30
C CYS A 198 17.02 15.00 -7.34
N LEU A 199 16.50 16.22 -7.18
CA LEU A 199 15.62 16.84 -8.16
C LEU A 199 16.33 17.15 -9.49
N GLN A 200 17.64 17.40 -9.49
CA GLN A 200 18.41 17.56 -10.74
C GLN A 200 18.56 16.24 -11.50
N GLU A 201 18.47 15.09 -10.83
CA GLU A 201 18.45 13.78 -11.48
C GLU A 201 17.07 13.41 -12.04
N VAL A 202 16.00 13.99 -11.48
CA VAL A 202 14.61 13.79 -11.92
C VAL A 202 13.95 15.16 -12.17
N PRO A 203 14.42 15.92 -13.18
CA PRO A 203 14.03 17.33 -13.38
C PRO A 203 12.54 17.53 -13.68
N HIS A 204 11.84 16.52 -14.17
CA HIS A 204 10.41 16.59 -14.48
C HIS A 204 9.52 16.10 -13.33
N ALA A 205 10.08 15.83 -12.15
CA ALA A 205 9.30 15.44 -10.98
C ALA A 205 8.31 16.54 -10.59
N MET A 206 7.01 16.22 -10.60
CA MET A 206 5.95 17.11 -10.09
C MET A 206 5.59 16.82 -8.63
N GLY A 207 6.08 15.71 -8.09
CA GLY A 207 5.86 15.30 -6.72
C GLY A 207 6.94 14.39 -6.17
N VAL A 208 6.83 14.08 -4.89
CA VAL A 208 7.79 13.27 -4.15
C VAL A 208 7.04 12.26 -3.30
N ASN A 209 7.56 11.04 -3.23
CA ASN A 209 7.26 10.10 -2.15
C ASN A 209 8.57 9.56 -1.56
N ASN A 210 8.51 9.05 -0.34
CA ASN A 210 9.70 8.55 0.36
C ASN A 210 10.05 7.12 -0.05
N HIS A 211 11.32 6.89 -0.36
CA HIS A 211 11.96 5.57 -0.35
C HIS A 211 12.50 5.31 1.04
N MET A 212 12.16 4.16 1.63
CA MET A 212 12.50 3.86 3.02
C MET A 212 12.02 4.97 3.99
N GLY A 213 12.91 5.50 4.82
CA GLY A 213 12.64 6.69 5.62
C GLY A 213 11.97 6.45 6.95
N SER A 214 11.90 5.23 7.48
CA SER A 214 11.19 4.97 8.75
C SER A 214 11.74 5.70 9.97
N SER A 215 12.98 6.21 9.96
CA SER A 215 13.45 7.15 10.98
C SER A 215 13.10 8.59 10.61
N PHE A 216 13.33 8.96 9.34
CA PHE A 216 13.15 10.34 8.88
C PHE A 216 11.70 10.80 8.93
N THR A 217 10.75 9.94 8.55
CA THR A 217 9.31 10.26 8.50
C THR A 217 8.66 10.33 9.87
N GLU A 218 9.35 9.89 10.93
CA GLU A 218 8.93 10.05 12.34
C GLU A 218 9.51 11.31 12.99
N ASP A 219 10.46 12.00 12.35
CA ASP A 219 11.11 13.20 12.87
C ASP A 219 10.41 14.47 12.39
N GLU A 220 9.74 15.18 13.31
CA GLU A 220 8.92 16.35 12.97
C GLU A 220 9.75 17.53 12.45
N PRO A 221 10.90 17.89 13.05
CA PRO A 221 11.75 18.95 12.50
C PRO A 221 12.23 18.65 11.08
N ALA A 222 12.74 17.44 10.82
CA ALA A 222 13.25 17.06 9.51
C ALA A 222 12.14 17.04 8.45
N MET A 223 10.98 16.45 8.76
CA MET A 223 9.83 16.47 7.85
C MET A 223 9.30 17.89 7.61
N THR A 224 9.26 18.75 8.63
CA THR A 224 8.81 20.14 8.47
C THR A 224 9.69 20.89 7.50
N ASN A 225 11.02 20.76 7.64
CA ASN A 225 11.98 21.38 6.72
C ASN A 225 11.82 20.83 5.30
N LEU A 226 11.73 19.51 5.14
CA LEU A 226 11.60 18.89 3.83
C LEU A 226 10.29 19.27 3.12
N ILE A 227 9.17 19.27 3.83
CA ILE A 227 7.87 19.70 3.29
C ILE A 227 7.90 21.18 2.88
N HIS A 228 8.59 22.03 3.65
CA HIS A 228 8.79 23.42 3.26
C HIS A 228 9.58 23.52 1.94
N GLU A 229 10.66 22.74 1.77
CA GLU A 229 11.40 22.69 0.50
C GLU A 229 10.54 22.25 -0.68
N MET A 230 9.67 21.26 -0.49
CA MET A 230 8.75 20.79 -1.51
C MET A 230 7.73 21.87 -1.90
N LYS A 231 7.18 22.57 -0.89
CA LYS A 231 6.21 23.65 -1.09
C LYS A 231 6.79 24.81 -1.88
N GLU A 232 7.99 25.28 -1.53
CA GLU A 232 8.67 26.36 -2.26
C GLU A 232 8.91 26.03 -3.75
N ARG A 233 8.93 24.73 -4.08
CA ARG A 233 9.10 24.23 -5.46
C ARG A 233 7.79 23.79 -6.11
N SER A 234 6.64 24.06 -5.47
CA SER A 234 5.31 23.65 -5.96
C SER A 234 5.18 22.14 -6.22
N LEU A 235 5.94 21.32 -5.49
CA LEU A 235 5.83 19.87 -5.55
C LEU A 235 4.64 19.39 -4.72
N VAL A 236 4.11 18.22 -5.06
CA VAL A 236 3.14 17.50 -4.24
C VAL A 236 3.83 16.38 -3.44
N PHE A 237 3.22 15.91 -2.35
CA PHE A 237 3.82 14.87 -1.50
C PHE A 237 2.89 13.68 -1.26
N VAL A 238 3.40 12.46 -1.44
CA VAL A 238 2.70 11.23 -1.03
C VAL A 238 3.52 10.51 0.02
N ASP A 239 2.96 10.33 1.21
CA ASP A 239 3.57 9.51 2.25
C ASP A 239 3.41 8.01 1.88
N SER A 240 4.54 7.32 1.67
CA SER A 240 4.57 5.88 1.40
C SER A 240 4.23 5.05 2.65
N VAL A 241 4.23 5.64 3.84
CA VAL A 241 3.91 5.01 5.14
C VAL A 241 4.77 3.76 5.37
N THR A 242 6.09 3.93 5.38
CA THR A 242 7.07 2.85 5.64
C THR A 242 7.09 2.40 7.10
N THR A 243 6.58 3.25 7.99
CA THR A 243 6.37 2.97 9.41
C THR A 243 5.00 3.47 9.87
N SER A 244 4.42 2.78 10.85
CA SER A 244 3.20 3.23 11.52
C SER A 244 3.35 4.55 12.27
N GLY A 245 4.59 4.89 12.64
CA GLY A 245 4.92 6.12 13.34
C GLY A 245 5.01 7.34 12.43
N SER A 246 4.87 7.18 11.11
CA SER A 246 5.04 8.27 10.16
C SER A 246 4.10 9.43 10.50
N ILE A 247 4.69 10.61 10.60
CA ILE A 247 4.00 11.90 10.75
C ILE A 247 4.08 12.73 9.46
N ALA A 248 4.68 12.19 8.40
CA ALA A 248 4.98 12.94 7.19
C ALA A 248 3.74 13.54 6.54
N TRP A 249 2.65 12.78 6.43
CA TRP A 249 1.37 13.30 5.90
C TRP A 249 0.71 14.33 6.82
N GLN A 250 0.83 14.18 8.14
CA GLN A 250 0.28 15.12 9.13
C GLN A 250 1.02 16.48 9.04
N VAL A 251 2.35 16.44 8.95
CA VAL A 251 3.19 17.64 8.74
C VAL A 251 2.85 18.30 7.40
N ALA A 252 2.68 17.51 6.33
CA ALA A 252 2.30 18.02 5.01
C ALA A 252 0.94 18.76 5.03
N GLN A 253 -0.06 18.23 5.73
CA GLN A 253 -1.36 18.88 5.89
C GLN A 253 -1.29 20.18 6.71
N ALA A 254 -0.36 20.28 7.67
CA ALA A 254 -0.16 21.51 8.44
C ALA A 254 0.50 22.63 7.62
N ALA A 255 1.27 22.28 6.58
CA ALA A 255 2.02 23.21 5.72
C ALA A 255 1.35 23.50 4.37
N PRO A 256 0.01 23.57 4.33
CA PRO A 256 -0.89 23.23 3.20
C PRO A 256 -0.22 22.98 1.83
N ILE A 257 0.58 21.93 1.72
CA ILE A 257 1.03 21.35 0.45
C ILE A 257 0.01 20.30 0.01
N LYS A 258 -0.22 20.19 -1.30
CA LYS A 258 -1.01 19.09 -1.87
C LYS A 258 -0.39 17.76 -1.48
N SER A 259 -1.12 16.96 -0.71
CA SER A 259 -0.56 15.73 -0.15
C SER A 259 -1.57 14.64 0.12
N ALA A 260 -1.12 13.39 0.02
CA ALA A 260 -1.88 12.22 0.42
C ALA A 260 -0.98 11.20 1.11
N ARG A 261 -1.60 10.10 1.54
CA ARG A 261 -0.92 8.91 2.04
C ARG A 261 -1.36 7.71 1.23
N ARG A 262 -0.47 6.74 1.07
CA ARG A 262 -0.78 5.44 0.47
C ARG A 262 -1.96 4.76 1.18
N SER A 263 -2.82 4.11 0.39
CA SER A 263 -3.91 3.27 0.89
C SER A 263 -3.50 1.79 1.01
N ILE A 264 -2.84 1.24 -0.01
CA ILE A 264 -2.44 -0.17 -0.09
C ILE A 264 -1.02 -0.27 -0.65
N PHE A 265 -0.21 -1.16 -0.07
CA PHE A 265 1.03 -1.63 -0.68
C PHE A 265 0.72 -2.91 -1.46
N LEU A 266 1.01 -2.93 -2.75
CA LEU A 266 0.53 -3.93 -3.69
C LEU A 266 1.32 -5.24 -3.59
N ASP A 267 2.63 -5.15 -3.41
CA ASP A 267 3.57 -6.25 -3.60
C ASP A 267 4.42 -6.56 -2.36
N ASN A 268 3.82 -6.42 -1.16
CA ASN A 268 4.39 -6.94 0.10
C ASN A 268 4.82 -8.41 0.02
N THR A 269 4.22 -9.16 -0.91
CA THR A 269 4.64 -10.51 -1.27
C THR A 269 4.66 -10.60 -2.78
N LEU A 270 5.80 -11.02 -3.34
CA LEU A 270 6.02 -11.19 -4.78
C LEU A 270 5.34 -12.46 -5.29
N ASP A 271 4.02 -12.41 -5.32
CA ASP A 271 3.12 -13.48 -5.76
C ASP A 271 1.94 -12.84 -6.49
N GLU A 272 1.71 -13.26 -7.74
CA GLU A 272 0.74 -12.62 -8.63
C GLU A 272 -0.68 -12.61 -8.03
N GLU A 273 -1.12 -13.73 -7.44
CA GLU A 273 -2.45 -13.84 -6.85
C GLU A 273 -2.60 -12.86 -5.67
N LYS A 274 -1.58 -12.77 -4.81
CA LYS A 274 -1.58 -11.82 -3.68
C LYS A 274 -1.61 -10.37 -4.15
N ILE A 275 -0.86 -10.02 -5.20
CA ILE A 275 -0.85 -8.67 -5.77
C ILE A 275 -2.23 -8.34 -6.39
N CYS A 276 -2.82 -9.27 -7.13
CA CYS A 276 -4.18 -9.12 -7.66
C CYS A 276 -5.22 -8.93 -6.55
N ASN A 277 -5.08 -9.65 -5.44
CA ASN A 277 -5.91 -9.45 -4.25
C ASN A 277 -5.73 -8.06 -3.63
N GLN A 278 -4.51 -7.51 -3.59
CA GLN A 278 -4.26 -6.14 -3.14
C GLN A 278 -4.86 -5.09 -4.09
N LEU A 279 -4.77 -5.28 -5.41
CA LEU A 279 -5.44 -4.44 -6.41
C LEU A 279 -6.97 -4.44 -6.20
N GLY A 280 -7.56 -5.61 -5.95
CA GLY A 280 -8.98 -5.70 -5.64
C GLY A 280 -9.38 -4.94 -4.37
N LYS A 281 -8.54 -4.97 -3.32
CA LYS A 281 -8.76 -4.18 -2.10
C LYS A 281 -8.62 -2.67 -2.35
N LEU A 282 -7.64 -2.27 -3.16
CA LEU A 282 -7.44 -0.88 -3.55
C LEU A 282 -8.69 -0.32 -4.25
N VAL A 283 -9.24 -1.07 -5.20
CA VAL A 283 -10.50 -0.73 -5.89
C VAL A 283 -11.67 -0.62 -4.92
N GLN A 284 -11.82 -1.56 -3.98
CA GLN A 284 -12.88 -1.48 -2.96
C GLN A 284 -12.73 -0.26 -2.04
N ILE A 285 -11.51 0.19 -1.76
CA ILE A 285 -11.29 1.44 -1.02
C ILE A 285 -11.76 2.63 -1.85
N ALA A 286 -11.36 2.69 -3.13
CA ALA A 286 -11.76 3.77 -4.04
C ALA A 286 -13.28 3.83 -4.20
N GLU A 287 -13.97 2.69 -4.37
CA GLU A 287 -15.43 2.64 -4.46
C GLU A 287 -16.15 3.17 -3.21
N ARG A 288 -15.53 3.06 -2.02
CA ARG A 288 -16.13 3.54 -0.77
C ARG A 288 -15.92 5.04 -0.52
N GLN A 289 -14.77 5.59 -0.90
CA GLN A 289 -14.39 6.96 -0.54
C GLN A 289 -14.15 7.89 -1.74
N GLY A 290 -14.34 7.39 -2.97
CA GLY A 290 -14.16 8.12 -4.22
C GLY A 290 -12.78 7.97 -4.84
N TRP A 291 -11.73 7.68 -4.04
CA TRP A 291 -10.38 7.48 -4.56
C TRP A 291 -9.49 6.57 -3.68
N ALA A 292 -8.41 6.03 -4.25
CA ALA A 292 -7.37 5.34 -3.48
C ALA A 292 -6.00 5.40 -4.17
N ILE A 293 -4.93 5.29 -3.38
CA ILE A 293 -3.54 5.23 -3.87
C ILE A 293 -2.92 3.87 -3.53
N GLY A 294 -2.50 3.13 -4.55
CA GLY A 294 -1.67 1.95 -4.44
C GLY A 294 -0.20 2.28 -4.71
N ILE A 295 0.71 1.57 -4.04
CA ILE A 295 2.14 1.61 -4.36
C ILE A 295 2.63 0.18 -4.61
N GLY A 296 3.42 -0.02 -5.65
CA GLY A 296 4.19 -1.24 -5.89
C GLY A 296 5.53 -0.89 -6.55
N HIS A 297 6.27 -1.91 -6.96
CA HIS A 297 7.64 -1.76 -7.49
C HIS A 297 7.78 -2.38 -8.89
N PRO A 298 8.89 -2.15 -9.60
CA PRO A 298 9.11 -2.64 -10.95
C PRO A 298 9.60 -4.10 -10.91
N HIS A 299 8.95 -4.94 -10.12
CA HIS A 299 9.16 -6.38 -10.16
C HIS A 299 8.32 -6.98 -11.29
N ARG A 300 8.88 -7.95 -12.01
CA ARG A 300 8.16 -8.61 -13.10
C ARG A 300 6.81 -9.18 -12.67
N VAL A 301 6.74 -9.80 -11.49
CA VAL A 301 5.47 -10.32 -10.93
C VAL A 301 4.46 -9.19 -10.66
N THR A 302 4.93 -8.02 -10.21
CA THR A 302 4.07 -6.84 -10.01
C THR A 302 3.55 -6.30 -11.34
N VAL A 303 4.43 -6.18 -12.35
CA VAL A 303 4.10 -5.75 -13.70
C VAL A 303 3.04 -6.69 -14.31
N ASP A 304 3.28 -8.00 -14.27
CA ASP A 304 2.34 -9.00 -14.79
C ASP A 304 0.99 -8.94 -14.07
N ALA A 305 0.99 -8.83 -12.73
CA ALA A 305 -0.25 -8.71 -11.95
C ALA A 305 -1.04 -7.44 -12.28
N ILE A 306 -0.38 -6.28 -12.43
CA ILE A 306 -1.06 -5.03 -12.80
C ILE A 306 -1.65 -5.13 -14.21
N ALA A 307 -0.92 -5.71 -15.17
CA ALA A 307 -1.41 -5.90 -16.54
C ALA A 307 -2.64 -6.83 -16.57
N ASN A 308 -2.55 -7.98 -15.91
CA ASN A 308 -3.59 -9.01 -15.95
C ASN A 308 -4.82 -8.65 -15.10
N CYS A 309 -4.61 -8.12 -13.91
CA CYS A 309 -5.67 -7.87 -12.94
C CYS A 309 -6.16 -6.42 -12.93
N GLY A 310 -5.33 -5.45 -13.30
CA GLY A 310 -5.73 -4.04 -13.38
C GLY A 310 -6.80 -3.81 -14.46
N GLU A 311 -6.63 -4.43 -15.63
CA GLU A 311 -7.55 -4.30 -16.76
C GLU A 311 -8.99 -4.72 -16.38
N LYS A 312 -9.13 -5.74 -15.52
CA LYS A 312 -10.42 -6.24 -15.00
C LYS A 312 -11.25 -5.15 -14.32
N TYR A 313 -10.62 -4.13 -13.73
CA TYR A 313 -11.30 -3.13 -12.91
C TYR A 313 -11.62 -1.83 -13.64
N ARG A 314 -11.27 -1.67 -14.93
CA ARG A 314 -11.50 -0.42 -15.69
C ARG A 314 -12.97 -0.03 -15.87
N THR A 315 -13.88 -0.99 -15.72
CA THR A 315 -15.33 -0.72 -15.73
C THR A 315 -15.85 -0.23 -14.37
N ARG A 316 -15.03 -0.32 -13.32
CA ARG A 316 -15.37 0.00 -11.93
C ARG A 316 -14.64 1.23 -11.42
N VAL A 317 -13.42 1.49 -11.90
CA VAL A 317 -12.58 2.62 -11.50
C VAL A 317 -11.97 3.30 -12.72
N GLN A 318 -11.65 4.57 -12.58
CA GLN A 318 -10.77 5.29 -13.50
C GLN A 318 -9.34 5.25 -12.96
N TYR A 319 -8.41 4.68 -13.73
CA TYR A 319 -6.98 4.79 -13.42
C TYR A 319 -6.46 6.17 -13.83
N VAL A 320 -5.76 6.84 -12.90
CA VAL A 320 -5.26 8.21 -13.08
C VAL A 320 -3.84 8.35 -12.52
N GLY A 321 -3.12 9.37 -12.98
CA GLY A 321 -1.91 9.82 -12.30
C GLY A 321 -2.24 10.36 -10.90
N VAL A 322 -1.34 10.17 -9.92
CA VAL A 322 -1.62 10.55 -8.54
C VAL A 322 -1.86 12.06 -8.38
N ALA A 323 -1.28 12.89 -9.26
CA ALA A 323 -1.50 14.33 -9.27
C ALA A 323 -2.97 14.72 -9.50
N GLU A 324 -3.78 13.87 -10.14
CA GLU A 324 -5.22 14.11 -10.31
C GLU A 324 -6.05 13.86 -9.04
N LEU A 325 -5.44 13.27 -8.00
CA LEU A 325 -6.08 13.03 -6.71
C LEU A 325 -5.79 14.15 -5.69
N LEU A 326 -4.87 15.06 -6.01
CA LEU A 326 -4.29 16.05 -5.09
C LEU A 326 -4.64 17.50 -5.44
#